data_AF-A0A876S7C2-F1
#
_entry.id   AF-A0A876S7C2-F1
#
_cell.length_a   1.000
_cell.length_b   1.000
_cell.length_c   1.000
_cell.angle_alpha   90.00
_cell.angle_beta   90.00
_cell.angle_gamma   90.00
#
_symmetry.space_group_name_H-M   'P 1'
#
loop_
_entity.id
_entity.type
_entity.pdbx_description
1 polymer ?
#
loop_
_entity_poly.entity_id
_entity_poly.type
_entity_poly.pdbx_seq_one_letter_code
_entity_poly.pdbx_strand_id
1 'polypeptide(L)' 'LPCTTMGNPKPSVSWVKGETVVKETARIAVLDSGSLRI' A
#
# COMPACT_ATOMS: atom_id res chain seq x y z
N LEU A 1 -1.36 -8.03 2.99
CA LEU A 1 0.11 -8.13 2.98
C LEU A 1 0.71 -7.05 3.85
N PRO A 2 1.42 -7.43 4.92
CA PRO A 2 2.06 -6.47 5.80
C PRO A 2 3.21 -5.78 5.07
N CYS A 3 3.22 -4.45 5.13
CA CYS A 3 4.36 -3.59 4.80
C CYS A 3 4.18 -2.36 5.67
N THR A 4 5.01 -2.23 6.70
CA THR A 4 4.90 -1.11 7.64
C THR A 4 6.02 -0.13 7.32
N THR A 5 5.64 1.08 6.92
CA THR A 5 6.58 2.17 6.63
C THR A 5 6.43 3.27 7.66
N MET A 6 7.56 3.79 8.13
CA MET A 6 7.59 4.92 9.05
C MET A 6 8.56 5.98 8.51
N GLY A 7 8.26 7.25 8.70
CA GLY A 7 9.11 8.36 8.29
C GLY A 7 8.50 9.71 8.63
N ASN A 8 9.36 10.72 8.80
CA ASN A 8 8.98 12.11 8.98
C ASN A 8 9.80 12.96 7.99
N PRO A 9 9.18 13.56 6.96
CA PRO A 9 7.74 13.61 6.69
C PRO A 9 7.13 12.25 6.31
N LYS A 10 5.79 12.13 6.42
CA LYS A 10 5.04 10.89 6.13
C LYS A 10 5.40 10.37 4.72
N PRO A 11 5.87 9.12 4.57
CA PRO A 11 6.24 8.59 3.26
C PRO A 11 4.98 8.31 2.41
N SER A 12 5.15 8.35 1.10
CA SER A 12 4.14 7.89 0.14
C SER A 12 4.33 6.39 -0.13
N VAL A 13 3.25 5.62 -0.09
CA VAL A 13 3.28 4.15 -0.26
C VAL A 13 2.44 3.75 -1.46
N SER A 14 2.97 2.88 -2.31
CA SER A 14 2.27 2.27 -3.42
C SER A 14 2.59 0.77 -3.50
N TRP A 15 1.65 -0.02 -4.01
CA TRP A 15 1.81 -1.45 -4.21
C TRP A 15 1.85 -1.78 -5.70
N VAL A 16 2.73 -2.71 -6.07
CA VAL A 16 2.88 -3.20 -7.45
C VAL A 16 2.84 -4.72 -7.44
N LYS A 17 2.10 -5.31 -8.38
CA LYS A 17 2.06 -6.75 -8.62
C LYS A 17 2.72 -7.03 -9.98
N GLY A 18 3.95 -7.54 -9.96
CA GLY A 18 4.77 -7.65 -11.17
C GLY A 18 5.09 -6.25 -11.69
N GLU A 19 4.60 -5.94 -12.89
CA GLU A 19 4.75 -4.62 -13.53
C GLU A 19 3.48 -3.74 -13.40
N THR A 20 2.41 -4.27 -12.79
CA THR A 20 1.13 -3.55 -12.69
C THR A 20 0.97 -2.89 -11.32
N VAL A 21 0.72 -1.58 -11.32
CA VAL A 21 0.36 -0.86 -10.09
C VAL A 21 -0.98 -1.35 -9.58
N VAL A 22 -1.02 -1.73 -8.30
CA VAL A 22 -2.25 -2.13 -7.63
C VAL A 22 -3.11 -0.90 -7.42
N LYS A 23 -4.33 -0.93 -7.98
CA LYS A 23 -5.35 0.11 -7.79
C LYS A 23 -6.30 -0.29 -6.67
N GLU A 24 -6.77 0.70 -5.92
CA GLU A 24 -7.77 0.48 -4.90
C GLU A 24 -9.11 0.04 -5.51
N THR A 25 -9.78 -0.90 -4.84
CA THR A 25 -11.09 -1.42 -5.21
C THR A 25 -11.88 -1.73 -3.93
N ALA A 26 -13.14 -2.16 -4.04
CA ALA A 26 -13.92 -2.58 -2.88
C ALA A 26 -13.25 -3.69 -2.02
N ARG A 27 -12.40 -4.53 -2.64
CA ARG A 27 -11.67 -5.60 -1.94
C ARG A 27 -10.23 -5.23 -1.61
N ILE A 28 -9.65 -4.24 -2.29
CA ILE A 28 -8.22 -3.91 -2.19
C ILE A 28 -8.05 -2.50 -1.66
N ALA A 29 -7.32 -2.33 -0.55
CA ALA A 29 -7.03 -1.03 0.05
C ALA A 29 -5.60 -0.96 0.59
N VAL A 30 -4.97 0.22 0.49
CA VAL A 30 -3.69 0.49 1.18
C VAL A 30 -4.00 1.12 2.53
N LEU A 31 -3.64 0.42 3.61
CA LEU A 31 -3.86 0.90 4.98
C LEU A 31 -2.90 2.06 5.30
N ASP A 32 -3.22 2.87 6.29
CA ASP A 32 -2.37 3.99 6.76
C ASP A 32 -0.96 3.56 7.17
N SER A 33 -0.80 2.30 7.59
CA SER A 33 0.50 1.71 7.91
C SER A 33 1.36 1.43 6.68
N GLY A 34 0.80 1.51 5.48
CA GLY A 34 1.39 1.07 4.21
C GLY A 34 1.03 -0.37 3.83
N SER A 35 0.32 -1.11 4.68
CA SER A 35 -0.02 -2.52 4.42
C SER A 35 -1.14 -2.67 3.41
N LEU A 36 -1.08 -3.68 2.55
CA LEU A 36 -2.14 -3.99 1.60
C LEU A 36 -3.21 -4.86 2.26
N ARG A 37 -4.47 -4.45 2.22
CA ARG A 37 -5.62 -5.31 2.52
C ARG A 37 -6.20 -5.82 1.20
N ILE A 38 -6.43 -7.13 1.12
CA ILE A 38 -7.06 -7.82 -0.02
C ILE A 38 -7.96 -8.92 0.53
#